data_AF-A0A957ZK83-F1
#
_entry.id   AF-A0A957ZK83-F1
#
_cell.length_a   1.000
_cell.length_b   1.000
_cell.length_c   1.000
_cell.angle_alpha   90.00
_cell.angle_beta   90.00
_cell.angle_gamma   90.00
#
_symmetry.space_group_name_H-M   'P 1'
#
loop_
_entity.id
_entity.type
_entity.pdbx_description
1 polymer ?
#
loop_
_entity_poly.entity_id
_entity_poly.type
_entity_poly.pdbx_seq_one_letter_code
_entity_poly.pdbx_strand_id
1 'polypeptide(L)'
;MTLKDERQTDAWEQWQWLWNAIFYASVLASFIVAWLGDDPPGARWRMGLLTAALLLWHAVGMRLAHRGLTTWEERPGARLAVMVGDVALWFLLVTLSPAYYIALFGLFLMAFRHLPMRYALIACGLLVAATVVEQLA
;
A
#
# COMPACT_ATOMS: atom_id res chain seq x y z
N MET A 1 3.65 -15.72 -38.87
CA MET A 1 4.31 -15.09 -37.71
C MET A 1 4.06 -13.59 -37.79
N THR A 2 3.12 -13.09 -37.00
CA THR A 2 2.67 -11.68 -37.03
C THR A 2 3.26 -10.94 -35.84
N LEU A 3 4.14 -9.97 -36.13
CA LEU A 3 4.82 -9.05 -35.20
C LEU A 3 3.83 -8.03 -34.59
N LYS A 4 2.79 -8.47 -33.86
CA LYS A 4 1.80 -7.55 -33.29
C LYS A 4 1.37 -7.79 -31.84
N ASP A 5 1.91 -8.81 -31.17
CA ASP A 5 1.47 -9.18 -29.81
C ASP A 5 2.54 -9.09 -28.70
N GLU A 6 3.75 -8.64 -29.00
CA GLU A 6 4.77 -8.47 -27.96
C GLU A 6 4.97 -6.98 -27.64
N ARG A 7 4.54 -6.61 -26.42
CA ARG A 7 5.24 -5.67 -25.55
C ARG A 7 4.91 -4.18 -25.66
N GLN A 8 3.62 -3.81 -25.64
CA GLN A 8 3.24 -2.65 -24.81
C GLN A 8 3.19 -3.13 -23.36
N THR A 9 4.36 -3.27 -22.71
CA THR A 9 4.41 -3.26 -21.25
C THR A 9 3.77 -1.95 -20.82
N ASP A 10 2.63 -2.05 -20.13
CA ASP A 10 1.87 -0.92 -19.65
C ASP A 10 2.83 0.06 -18.95
N ALA A 11 2.76 1.37 -19.24
CA ALA A 11 3.69 2.36 -18.67
C ALA A 11 3.69 2.29 -17.13
N TRP A 12 2.56 1.82 -16.58
CA TRP A 12 2.35 1.48 -15.19
C TRP A 12 3.30 0.40 -14.64
N GLU A 13 3.58 -0.65 -15.41
CA GLU A 13 4.54 -1.71 -15.05
C GLU A 13 5.98 -1.22 -15.15
N GLN A 14 6.31 -0.41 -16.16
CA GLN A 14 7.65 0.18 -16.29
C GLN A 14 8.00 1.09 -15.11
N TRP A 15 7.01 1.77 -14.54
CA TRP A 15 7.19 2.69 -13.41
C TRP A 15 7.01 2.01 -12.05
N GLN A 16 6.99 0.67 -12.00
CA GLN A 16 6.85 -0.11 -10.75
C GLN A 16 7.83 0.32 -9.66
N TRP A 17 9.08 0.61 -10.02
CA TRP A 17 10.11 1.04 -9.08
C TRP A 17 9.77 2.40 -8.46
N LEU A 18 9.20 3.32 -9.25
CA LEU A 18 8.79 4.65 -8.80
C LEU A 18 7.59 4.55 -7.85
N TRP A 19 6.60 3.72 -8.18
CA TRP A 19 5.43 3.51 -7.31
C TRP A 19 5.81 2.91 -5.96
N ASN A 20 6.75 1.95 -5.95
CA ASN A 20 7.33 1.43 -4.72
C ASN A 20 8.05 2.53 -3.93
N ALA A 21 8.87 3.34 -4.60
CA ALA A 21 9.59 4.44 -3.95
C ALA A 21 8.63 5.46 -3.32
N ILE A 22 7.55 5.82 -4.00
CA ILE A 22 6.51 6.73 -3.48
C ILE A 22 5.84 6.12 -2.24
N PHE A 23 5.50 4.83 -2.25
CA PHE A 23 4.95 4.16 -1.08
C PHE A 23 5.90 4.23 0.11
N TYR A 24 7.15 3.78 -0.05
CA TYR A 24 8.13 3.80 1.03
C TYR A 24 8.39 5.23 1.54
N ALA A 25 8.48 6.20 0.63
CA ALA A 25 8.64 7.60 1.00
C ALA A 25 7.45 8.13 1.79
N SER A 26 6.21 7.82 1.39
CA SER A 26 5.00 8.27 2.09
C SER A 26 4.90 7.68 3.51
N VAL A 27 5.23 6.40 3.69
CA VAL A 27 5.27 5.74 5.01
C VAL A 27 6.36 6.35 5.88
N LEU A 28 7.55 6.56 5.32
CA LEU A 28 8.67 7.14 6.07
C LEU A 28 8.40 8.61 6.45
N ALA A 29 7.82 9.39 5.54
CA ALA A 29 7.38 10.75 5.81
C ALA A 29 6.33 10.79 6.94
N SER A 30 5.35 9.88 6.89
CA SER A 30 4.35 9.73 7.96
C SER A 30 5.01 9.46 9.31
N PHE A 31 5.98 8.53 9.34
CA PHE A 31 6.72 8.20 10.56
C PHE A 31 7.56 9.38 11.07
N ILE A 32 8.23 10.12 10.19
CA ILE A 32 9.01 11.32 10.58
C ILE A 32 8.09 12.35 11.22
N VAL A 33 6.94 12.63 10.59
CA VAL A 33 5.96 13.58 11.14
C VAL A 33 5.42 13.10 12.49
N ALA A 34 5.07 11.82 12.61
CA ALA A 34 4.61 11.23 13.87
C ALA A 34 5.70 11.27 14.96
N TRP A 35 6.96 11.01 14.59
CA TRP A 35 8.08 10.97 15.52
C TRP A 35 8.45 12.34 16.07
N LEU A 36 8.30 13.39 15.25
CA LEU A 36 8.52 14.78 15.66
C LEU A 36 7.36 15.35 16.50
N GLY A 37 6.23 14.65 16.57
CA GLY A 37 5.10 15.02 17.41
C GLY A 37 5.36 14.82 18.90
N ASP A 38 4.52 15.41 19.75
CA ASP A 38 4.65 15.39 21.22
C ASP A 38 4.15 14.09 21.89
N ASP A 39 4.02 13.00 21.12
CA ASP A 39 3.50 11.73 21.63
C ASP A 39 4.37 11.12 22.74
N PRO A 40 3.77 10.45 23.74
CA PRO A 40 4.52 9.77 24.79
C PRO A 40 5.53 8.76 24.22
N PRO A 41 6.69 8.55 24.86
CA PRO A 41 7.74 7.66 24.35
C PRO A 41 7.27 6.22 24.10
N GLY A 42 6.33 5.73 24.92
CA GLY A 42 5.71 4.40 24.71
C GLY A 42 4.80 4.33 23.48
N ALA A 43 4.16 5.43 23.07
CA ALA A 43 3.43 5.50 21.80
C ALA A 43 4.40 5.57 20.61
N ARG A 44 5.47 6.39 20.72
CA ARG A 44 6.52 6.50 19.69
C ARG A 44 7.18 5.16 19.35
N TRP A 45 7.51 4.36 20.35
CA TRP A 45 8.09 3.03 20.12
C TRP A 45 7.13 2.07 19.40
N ARG A 46 5.85 2.06 19.79
CA ARG A 46 4.80 1.27 19.11
C ARG A 46 4.63 1.69 17.66
N MET A 47 4.62 2.99 17.38
CA MET A 47 4.57 3.53 16.02
C MET A 47 5.78 3.09 15.20
N GLY A 48 6.99 3.16 15.76
CA GLY A 48 8.21 2.69 15.10
C GLY A 48 8.17 1.20 14.76
N LEU A 49 7.75 0.37 15.72
CA LEU A 49 7.61 -1.08 15.51
C LEU A 49 6.57 -1.41 14.43
N LEU A 50 5.40 -0.78 14.48
CA LEU A 50 4.35 -1.01 13.48
C LEU A 50 4.75 -0.49 12.10
N THR A 51 5.48 0.62 12.03
CA THR A 51 6.04 1.14 10.77
C THR A 51 7.04 0.14 10.20
N ALA A 52 7.97 -0.36 11.00
CA ALA A 52 8.92 -1.37 10.58
C ALA A 52 8.21 -2.66 10.14
N ALA A 53 7.17 -3.08 10.88
CA ALA A 53 6.35 -4.24 10.54
C ALA A 53 5.63 -4.05 9.20
N LEU A 54 5.04 -2.88 8.94
CA LEU A 54 4.42 -2.52 7.66
C LEU A 54 5.43 -2.61 6.50
N LEU A 55 6.60 -1.97 6.65
CA LEU A 55 7.63 -1.98 5.62
C LEU A 55 8.16 -3.39 5.34
N LEU A 56 8.39 -4.17 6.38
CA LEU A 56 8.87 -5.54 6.27
C LEU A 56 7.80 -6.45 5.64
N TRP A 57 6.56 -6.36 6.11
CA TRP A 57 5.41 -7.08 5.58
C TRP A 57 5.24 -6.81 4.10
N HIS A 58 5.25 -5.53 3.72
CA HIS A 58 5.13 -5.13 2.33
C HIS A 58 6.28 -5.64 1.48
N ALA A 59 7.54 -5.48 1.93
CA ALA A 59 8.72 -5.93 1.19
C ALA A 59 8.77 -7.46 1.01
N VAL A 60 8.46 -8.22 2.07
CA VAL A 60 8.40 -9.69 2.03
C VAL A 60 7.22 -10.15 1.17
N GLY A 61 6.06 -9.54 1.37
CA GLY A 61 4.85 -9.77 0.58
C GLY A 61 5.09 -9.58 -0.91
N MET A 62 5.75 -8.49 -1.27
CA MET A 62 6.14 -8.19 -2.64
C MET A 62 7.10 -9.22 -3.22
N ARG A 63 8.13 -9.60 -2.47
CA ARG A 63 9.08 -10.65 -2.88
C ARG A 63 8.40 -12.01 -3.06
N LEU A 64 7.43 -12.35 -2.22
CA LEU A 64 6.68 -13.61 -2.32
C LEU A 64 5.66 -13.59 -3.46
N ALA A 65 4.99 -12.47 -3.67
CA ALA A 65 3.98 -12.27 -4.70
C ALA A 65 4.56 -12.12 -6.12
N HIS A 66 5.83 -11.71 -6.24
CA HIS A 66 6.54 -11.52 -7.52
C HIS A 66 7.70 -12.50 -7.73
N ARG A 67 7.85 -13.52 -6.86
CA ARG A 67 8.77 -14.65 -7.11
C ARG A 67 8.17 -15.52 -8.21
N GLY A 68 8.54 -15.20 -9.44
CA GLY A 68 7.93 -15.69 -10.68
C GLY A 68 7.15 -14.55 -11.33
N LEU A 69 7.51 -14.19 -12.56
CA LEU A 69 6.86 -13.17 -13.40
C LEU A 69 5.46 -13.62 -13.82
N THR A 70 4.59 -13.87 -12.85
CA THR A 70 3.31 -14.51 -13.11
C THR A 70 2.19 -13.51 -12.92
N THR A 71 1.22 -13.56 -13.82
CA THR A 71 0.06 -12.68 -13.89
C THR A 71 -0.77 -12.78 -12.61
N TRP A 72 -1.60 -11.76 -12.32
CA TRP A 72 -2.47 -11.68 -11.12
C TRP A 72 -3.29 -12.95 -10.87
N GLU A 73 -3.65 -13.64 -11.95
CA GLU A 73 -4.50 -14.82 -11.95
C GLU A 73 -3.85 -16.06 -11.31
N GLU A 74 -2.52 -16.16 -11.27
CA GLU A 74 -1.86 -17.36 -10.76
C GLU A 74 -1.80 -17.42 -9.23
N ARG A 75 -1.72 -16.27 -8.55
CA ARG A 75 -1.59 -16.21 -7.07
C ARG A 75 -2.42 -15.08 -6.44
N PRO A 76 -3.74 -15.07 -6.62
CA PRO A 76 -4.61 -14.02 -6.08
C PRO A 76 -4.58 -13.96 -4.55
N GLY A 77 -4.51 -15.13 -3.88
CA GLY A 77 -4.50 -15.20 -2.42
C GLY A 77 -3.28 -14.54 -1.78
N ALA A 78 -2.09 -14.73 -2.35
CA ALA A 78 -0.87 -14.13 -1.83
C ALA A 78 -0.91 -12.60 -1.96
N ARG A 79 -1.37 -12.08 -3.11
CA ARG A 79 -1.47 -10.64 -3.33
C ARG A 79 -2.53 -9.99 -2.45
N LEU A 80 -3.68 -10.64 -2.29
CA LEU A 80 -4.74 -10.20 -1.39
C LEU A 80 -4.26 -10.20 0.07
N ALA A 81 -3.52 -11.22 0.50
CA ALA A 81 -2.95 -11.25 1.85
C ALA A 81 -2.01 -10.06 2.11
N VAL A 82 -1.16 -9.71 1.13
CA VAL A 82 -0.28 -8.54 1.25
C VAL A 82 -1.11 -7.26 1.41
N MET A 83 -2.10 -7.05 0.54
CA MET A 83 -2.98 -5.86 0.61
C MET A 83 -3.74 -5.76 1.92
N VAL A 84 -4.35 -6.86 2.37
CA VAL A 84 -5.10 -6.89 3.63
C VAL A 84 -4.18 -6.60 4.80
N GLY A 85 -2.97 -7.18 4.80
CA GLY A 85 -1.99 -6.89 5.84
C GLY A 85 -1.47 -5.45 5.81
N ASP A 86 -1.25 -4.87 4.63
CA ASP A 86 -0.86 -3.46 4.48
C ASP A 86 -1.95 -2.53 5.01
N VAL A 87 -3.22 -2.78 4.65
CA VAL A 87 -4.37 -2.00 5.13
C VAL A 87 -4.56 -2.15 6.63
N ALA A 88 -4.46 -3.37 7.17
CA ALA A 88 -4.62 -3.62 8.61
C ALA A 88 -3.52 -2.94 9.44
N LEU A 89 -2.25 -3.06 9.01
CA LEU A 89 -1.12 -2.40 9.67
C LEU A 89 -1.20 -0.88 9.58
N TRP A 90 -1.60 -0.36 8.42
CA TRP A 90 -1.86 1.07 8.24
C TRP A 90 -2.99 1.57 9.14
N PHE A 91 -4.09 0.83 9.25
CA PHE A 91 -5.21 1.22 10.10
C PHE A 91 -4.78 1.30 11.57
N LEU A 92 -3.99 0.34 12.05
CA LEU A 92 -3.39 0.39 13.39
C LEU A 92 -2.48 1.62 13.57
N LEU A 93 -1.69 1.99 12.57
CA LEU A 93 -0.83 3.17 12.62
C LEU A 93 -1.64 4.47 12.69
N VAL A 94 -2.71 4.59 11.90
CA VAL A 94 -3.59 5.76 11.93
C VAL A 94 -4.30 5.92 13.27
N THR A 95 -4.68 4.81 13.93
CA THR A 95 -5.28 4.87 15.28
C THR A 95 -4.33 5.43 16.34
N LEU A 96 -3.01 5.35 16.10
CA LEU A 96 -1.99 5.90 16.99
C LEU A 96 -1.64 7.34 16.64
N SER A 97 -1.56 7.68 15.35
CA SER A 97 -1.25 9.02 14.90
C SER A 97 -1.90 9.35 13.55
N PRO A 98 -2.64 10.47 13.44
CA PRO A 98 -3.20 10.94 12.17
C PRO A 98 -2.14 11.22 11.10
N ALA A 99 -0.86 11.36 11.45
CA ALA A 99 0.22 11.57 10.48
C ALA A 99 0.30 10.46 9.42
N TYR A 100 -0.15 9.24 9.74
CA TYR A 100 -0.20 8.12 8.81
C TYR A 100 -1.28 8.20 7.73
N TYR A 101 -2.12 9.24 7.74
CA TYR A 101 -2.95 9.55 6.57
C TYR A 101 -2.10 9.94 5.35
N ILE A 102 -0.87 10.43 5.52
CA ILE A 102 0.06 10.69 4.40
C ILE A 102 0.40 9.38 3.67
N ALA A 103 0.58 8.27 4.40
CA ALA A 103 0.86 6.96 3.83
C ALA A 103 -0.28 6.41 2.97
N LEU A 104 -1.51 6.91 3.16
CA LEU A 104 -2.66 6.54 2.33
C LEU A 104 -2.39 6.83 0.85
N PHE A 105 -1.69 7.92 0.53
CA PHE A 105 -1.33 8.27 -0.84
C PHE A 105 -0.52 7.15 -1.53
N GLY A 106 0.49 6.60 -0.84
CA GLY A 106 1.27 5.48 -1.34
C GLY A 106 0.48 4.17 -1.39
N LEU A 107 -0.34 3.92 -0.37
CA LEU A 107 -1.19 2.73 -0.27
C LEU A 107 -2.21 2.66 -1.39
N PHE A 108 -2.81 3.80 -1.77
CA PHE A 108 -3.79 3.89 -2.84
C PHE A 108 -3.16 3.57 -4.19
N LEU A 109 -1.97 4.12 -4.48
CA LEU A 109 -1.20 3.80 -5.69
C LEU A 109 -0.87 2.30 -5.78
N MET A 110 -0.53 1.68 -4.65
CA MET A 110 -0.29 0.23 -4.60
C MET A 110 -1.57 -0.60 -4.72
N ALA A 111 -2.71 -0.10 -4.25
CA ALA A 111 -3.98 -0.77 -4.41
C ALA A 111 -4.34 -0.93 -5.90
N PHE A 112 -4.11 0.12 -6.69
CA PHE A 112 -4.26 0.07 -8.15
C PHE A 112 -3.25 -0.82 -8.86
N ARG A 113 -2.03 -0.96 -8.33
CA ARG A 113 -1.01 -1.88 -8.89
C ARG A 113 -1.41 -3.34 -8.76
N HIS A 114 -2.11 -3.68 -7.69
CA HIS A 114 -2.50 -5.05 -7.41
C HIS A 114 -3.86 -5.36 -8.06
N LEU A 115 -4.87 -4.50 -7.96
CA LEU A 115 -6.18 -4.84 -8.53
C LEU A 115 -6.22 -4.68 -10.07
N PRO A 116 -6.70 -5.68 -10.83
CA PRO A 116 -7.15 -5.46 -12.21
C PRO A 116 -8.14 -4.29 -12.25
N MET A 117 -8.08 -3.42 -13.27
CA MET A 117 -8.82 -2.15 -13.37
C MET A 117 -10.30 -2.24 -12.91
N ARG A 118 -10.95 -3.37 -13.17
CA ARG A 118 -12.34 -3.68 -12.81
C ARG A 118 -12.58 -3.69 -11.30
N TYR A 119 -11.67 -4.28 -10.52
CA TYR A 119 -11.79 -4.32 -9.06
C TYR A 119 -11.28 -3.02 -8.45
N ALA A 120 -10.29 -2.37 -9.05
CA ALA A 120 -9.69 -1.16 -8.49
C ALA A 120 -10.72 -0.02 -8.38
N LEU A 121 -11.66 0.05 -9.33
CA LEU A 121 -12.82 0.95 -9.27
C LEU A 121 -13.75 0.64 -8.08
N ILE A 122 -13.97 -0.64 -7.76
CA ILE A 122 -14.82 -1.06 -6.63
C ILE A 122 -14.13 -0.72 -5.31
N ALA A 123 -12.84 -1.03 -5.17
CA ALA A 123 -12.06 -0.69 -3.99
C ALA A 123 -11.99 0.83 -3.77
N CYS A 124 -11.77 1.59 -4.83
CA CYS A 124 -11.81 3.06 -4.80
C CYS A 124 -13.17 3.59 -4.33
N GLY A 125 -14.27 3.06 -4.88
CA GLY A 125 -15.63 3.42 -4.45
C GLY A 125 -15.92 3.09 -2.98
N LEU A 126 -15.48 1.92 -2.50
CA LEU A 126 -15.61 1.53 -1.10
C LEU A 126 -14.79 2.42 -0.17
N LEU A 127 -13.57 2.79 -0.56
CA LEU A 127 -12.70 3.65 0.25
C LEU A 127 -13.24 5.08 0.35
N VAL A 128 -13.74 5.63 -0.76
CA VAL A 128 -14.42 6.94 -0.76
C VAL A 128 -15.68 6.90 0.09
N ALA A 129 -16.47 5.83 0.00
CA ALA A 129 -17.65 5.67 0.85
C ALA A 129 -17.26 5.60 2.34
N ALA A 130 -16.22 4.84 2.69
CA ALA A 130 -15.75 4.71 4.06
C ALA A 130 -15.25 6.04 4.64
N THR A 131 -14.45 6.80 3.88
CA THR A 131 -13.96 8.12 4.33
C THR A 131 -15.08 9.15 4.43
N VAL A 132 -16.05 9.14 3.51
CA VAL A 132 -17.23 10.02 3.60
C VAL A 132 -18.08 9.69 4.83
N VAL A 133 -18.29 8.41 5.13
CA VAL A 133 -19.01 7.99 6.34
C VAL A 133 -18.28 8.42 7.60
N GLU A 134 -16.96 8.24 7.66
CA GLU A 134 -16.15 8.68 8.81
C GLU A 134 -16.19 10.20 9.01
N GLN A 135 -16.26 10.99 7.94
CA GLN A 135 -16.35 12.46 8.03
C GLN A 135 -17.77 12.97 8.41
N LEU A 136 -18.80 12.13 8.23
CA LEU A 136 -20.21 12.47 8.53
C LEU A 136 -20.68 11.95 9.90
N ALA A 137 -19.91 11.07 10.54
CA ALA A 137 -20.18 10.51 11.86
C ALA A 137 -19.51 11.32 12.97
#